data_AF-A0A5J4Q040-F1
#
_entry.id   AF-A0A5J4Q040-F1
#
_cell.length_a   1.000
_cell.length_b   1.000
_cell.length_c   1.000
_cell.angle_alpha   90.00
_cell.angle_beta   90.00
_cell.angle_gamma   90.00
#
_symmetry.space_group_name_H-M   'P 1'
#
loop_
_entity.id
_entity.type
_entity.pdbx_description
1 polymer ?
#
loop_
_entity_poly.entity_id
_entity_poly.type
_entity_poly.pdbx_seq_one_letter_code
_entity_poly.pdbx_strand_id
1 'polypeptide(L)' 'KIGIGMGYVKTEYAQLGTELEIDVRGRRLKGVVVKPPFRK' A
#
# COMPACT_ATOMS: atom_id res chain seq x y z
N LYS A 1 -4.81 -13.34 6.47
CA LYS A 1 -3.57 -13.26 5.65
C LYS A 1 -3.47 -11.83 5.14
N ILE A 2 -2.60 -10.99 5.72
CA ILE A 2 -2.41 -9.61 5.26
C ILE A 2 -1.48 -9.68 4.06
N GLY A 3 -1.92 -9.18 2.90
CA GLY A 3 -1.08 -9.06 1.72
C GLY A 3 -0.20 -7.83 1.87
N ILE A 4 1.10 -8.01 1.98
CA ILE A 4 2.07 -6.91 1.94
C ILE A 4 2.66 -6.90 0.54
N GLY A 5 2.49 -5.79 -0.16
CA GLY A 5 3.11 -5.53 -1.45
C GLY A 5 4.03 -4.32 -1.32
N MET A 6 5.21 -4.40 -1.91
CA MET A 6 6.05 -3.22 -2.12
C MET A 6 5.82 -2.72 -3.54
N GLY A 7 5.61 -1.42 -3.69
CA GLY A 7 5.46 -0.77 -4.98
C GLY A 7 6.07 0.62 -4.93
N TYR A 8 6.58 1.08 -6.08
CA TYR A 8 7.02 2.45 -6.22
C TYR A 8 5.79 3.35 -6.35
N VAL A 9 5.66 4.29 -5.43
CA VAL A 9 4.66 5.35 -5.46
C VAL A 9 5.37 6.68 -5.57
N LYS A 10 4.73 7.69 -6.17
CA LYS A 10 5.26 9.05 -6.14
C LYS A 10 5.41 9.50 -4.69
N THR A 11 6.44 10.28 -4.40
CA THR A 11 6.78 10.79 -3.06
C THR A 11 5.60 11.50 -2.39
N GLU A 12 4.72 12.11 -3.16
CA GLU A 12 3.49 12.77 -2.68
C GLU A 12 2.52 11.80 -1.97
N TYR A 13 2.52 10.53 -2.38
CA TYR A 13 1.68 9.47 -1.80
C TYR A 13 2.48 8.51 -0.90
N ALA A 14 3.75 8.80 -0.63
CA ALA A 14 4.57 8.03 0.30
C ALA A 14 4.31 8.41 1.77
N GLN A 15 3.34 9.30 2.03
CA GLN A 15 2.94 9.63 3.40
C GLN A 15 2.32 8.41 4.09
N LEU A 16 2.72 8.22 5.34
CA LEU A 16 2.21 7.15 6.18
C LEU A 16 0.72 7.37 6.42
N GLY A 17 -0.10 6.35 6.13
CA GLY A 17 -1.55 6.43 6.24
C GLY A 17 -2.26 6.85 4.96
N THR A 18 -1.54 7.14 3.86
CA THR A 18 -2.18 7.40 2.57
C THR A 18 -2.89 6.14 2.06
N GLU A 19 -4.16 6.28 1.73
CA GLU A 19 -4.95 5.27 1.04
C GLU A 19 -4.59 5.27 -0.45
N LEU A 20 -4.19 4.11 -0.97
CA LEU A 20 -3.91 3.86 -2.38
C LEU A 20 -4.89 2.82 -2.90
N GLU A 21 -5.53 3.10 -4.03
CA GLU A 21 -6.27 2.07 -4.76
C GLU A 21 -5.31 1.28 -5.65
N ILE A 22 -5.21 -0.02 -5.40
CA ILE A 22 -4.44 -0.96 -6.22
C ILE A 22 -5.45 -1.80 -7.00
N ASP A 23 -5.39 -1.74 -8.33
CA ASP A 23 -6.19 -2.63 -9.18
C ASP A 23 -5.45 -3.97 -9.35
N VAL A 24 -6.00 -5.03 -8.78
CA VAL A 24 -5.46 -6.40 -8.92
C VAL A 24 -6.45 -7.22 -9.74
N ARG A 25 -6.14 -7.41 -11.03
CA ARG A 25 -7.00 -8.16 -11.99
C ARG A 25 -8.43 -7.61 -12.06
N GLY A 26 -8.61 -6.29 -12.16
CA GLY A 26 -9.93 -5.65 -12.23
C GLY A 26 -10.65 -5.54 -10.89
N ARG A 27 -9.99 -5.88 -9.79
CA ARG A 27 -10.49 -5.67 -8.43
C ARG A 27 -9.73 -4.50 -7.81
N ARG A 28 -10.44 -3.40 -7.60
CA ARG A 28 -9.93 -2.24 -6.85
C ARG A 28 -9.87 -2.60 -5.37
N LEU A 29 -8.66 -2.72 -4.85
CA LEU A 29 -8.41 -2.97 -3.44
C LEU A 29 -7.80 -1.71 -2.83
N LYS A 30 -8.36 -1.26 -1.70
CA LYS A 30 -7.77 -0.18 -0.92
C LYS A 30 -6.60 -0.73 -0.10
N GLY A 31 -5.42 -0.18 -0.32
CA GLY A 31 -4.22 -0.41 0.47
C GLY A 31 -3.84 0.84 1.24
N VAL A 32 -3.21 0.66 2.41
CA VAL A 32 -2.72 1.78 3.22
C VAL A 32 -1.19 1.72 3.23
N VAL A 33 -0.53 2.85 3.03
CA VAL A 33 0.91 2.96 3.24
C VAL A 33 1.19 2.82 4.73
N VAL A 34 1.69 1.65 5.13
CA VAL A 34 2.08 1.36 6.51
C VAL A 34 3.58 1.60 6.70
N LYS A 35 3.97 2.07 7.89
CA LYS A 35 5.38 2.25 8.23
C LYS A 35 6.04 0.86 8.34
N PRO A 36 7.17 0.58 7.68
CA PRO A 36 7.98 -0.58 8.05
C PRO A 36 8.39 -0.39 9.53
N PRO A 37 8.21 -1.40 10.41
CA PRO A 37 8.54 -2.80 10.18
C PRO A 37 7.32 -3.71 9.91
N PHE A 38 7.45 -4.60 8.93
CA PHE A 38 6.39 -5.55 8.53
C PHE A 38 6.24 -6.76 9.47
N ARG A 39 7.13 -6.88 10.45
CA ARG A 39 7.12 -7.88 11.53
C ARG A 39 8.07 -7.39 12.63
N LYS A 40 7.82 -7.79 13.89
CA LYS A 40 8.78 -7.62 14.98
C LYS A 40 9.98 -8.54 14.80
#